data_AF-A0A4Q5Y4P9-F1
#
_entry.id   AF-A0A4Q5Y4P9-F1
#
_cell.length_a   1.000
_cell.length_b   1.000
_cell.length_c   1.000
_cell.angle_alpha   90.00
_cell.angle_beta   90.00
_cell.angle_gamma   90.00
#
_symmetry.space_group_name_H-M   'P 1'
#
loop_
_entity.id
_entity.type
_entity.pdbx_description
1 polymer ?
#
loop_
_entity_poly.entity_id
_entity_poly.type
_entity_poly.pdbx_seq_one_letter_code
_entity_poly.pdbx_strand_id
1 'polypeptide(L)'
;MRYTARFYCINDNATPLYIVVGDDNKLSSTGVFDGSAQPFLFQPGITRFNVPFSGTSLKWELKTYNSTLKTATSSTASSTSNRCGSGRLDVTVLPGMGGEVGEVWTAYPNPSTNTVRFTTGHLSGKGFMIYSSVGKQYVVPITNLNSDQFELDISSLPVGMYYIRFKEEGRTIKFIKQ
;
A
#
# COMPACT_ATOMS: atom_id res chain seq x y z
N MET A 1 19.88 -19.98 -10.70
CA MET A 1 19.52 -18.54 -10.60
C MET A 1 19.57 -18.14 -9.13
N ARG A 2 20.01 -16.92 -8.79
CA ARG A 2 20.03 -16.41 -7.40
C ARG A 2 18.85 -15.46 -7.21
N TYR A 3 17.97 -15.76 -6.29
CA TYR A 3 16.83 -14.90 -5.95
C TYR A 3 17.06 -14.26 -4.59
N THR A 4 16.37 -13.15 -4.31
CA THR A 4 16.44 -12.46 -3.01
C THR A 4 15.03 -12.25 -2.49
N ALA A 5 14.70 -12.89 -1.38
CA ALA A 5 13.48 -12.61 -0.64
C ALA A 5 13.67 -11.36 0.21
N ARG A 6 12.65 -10.50 0.26
CA ARG A 6 12.65 -9.27 1.05
C ARG A 6 11.56 -9.37 2.09
N PHE A 7 11.95 -9.36 3.36
CA PHE A 7 11.02 -9.46 4.48
C PHE A 7 11.02 -8.15 5.27
N TYR A 8 9.87 -7.86 5.89
CA TYR A 8 9.76 -6.78 6.86
C TYR A 8 8.82 -7.17 7.99
N CYS A 9 9.00 -6.52 9.14
CA CYS A 9 8.03 -6.52 10.22
C CYS A 9 7.93 -5.12 10.81
N ILE A 10 6.88 -4.92 11.60
CA ILE A 10 6.63 -3.67 12.31
C ILE A 10 6.60 -4.02 13.79
N ASN A 11 7.42 -3.34 14.58
CA ASN A 11 7.36 -3.36 16.04
C ASN A 11 6.64 -2.08 16.50
N ASP A 12 5.37 -2.20 16.85
CA ASP A 12 4.56 -1.08 17.35
C ASP A 12 4.86 -0.73 18.81
N ASN A 13 5.71 -1.49 19.50
CA ASN A 13 6.12 -1.18 20.88
C ASN A 13 7.13 -0.03 20.90
N ALA A 14 7.07 0.79 21.96
CA ALA A 14 8.04 1.87 22.21
C ALA A 14 9.44 1.37 22.60
N THR A 15 9.61 0.06 22.83
CA THR A 15 10.86 -0.57 23.25
C THR A 15 11.35 -1.61 22.23
N PRO A 16 12.68 -1.79 22.11
CA PRO A 16 13.22 -2.85 21.27
C PRO A 16 12.85 -4.23 21.80
N LEU A 17 12.54 -5.15 20.88
CA LEU A 17 12.27 -6.55 21.18
C LEU A 17 13.46 -7.41 20.76
N TYR A 18 13.91 -8.26 21.67
CA TYR A 18 14.96 -9.24 21.40
C TYR A 18 14.33 -10.63 21.21
N ILE A 19 14.42 -11.17 20.00
CA ILE A 19 13.86 -12.48 19.66
C ILE A 19 14.92 -13.27 18.89
N VAL A 20 15.57 -14.19 19.60
CA VAL A 20 16.61 -15.05 19.04
C VAL A 20 16.07 -15.88 17.88
N VAL A 21 16.93 -16.18 16.90
CA VAL A 21 16.60 -17.11 15.82
C VAL A 21 16.28 -18.47 16.43
N GLY A 22 15.11 -19.00 16.11
CA GLY A 22 14.54 -20.19 16.76
C GLY A 22 13.07 -20.36 16.39
N ASP A 23 12.30 -21.09 17.17
CA ASP A 23 10.90 -21.40 16.80
C ASP A 23 9.94 -20.19 16.83
N ASP A 24 10.33 -19.12 17.52
CA ASP A 24 9.62 -17.84 17.53
C ASP A 24 10.17 -16.82 16.51
N ASN A 25 11.27 -17.13 15.80
CA ASN A 25 11.84 -16.31 14.73
C ASN A 25 12.59 -17.23 13.75
N LYS A 26 11.86 -17.79 12.78
CA LYS A 26 12.31 -18.92 11.96
C LYS A 26 12.24 -18.63 10.47
N LEU A 27 13.34 -18.85 9.77
CA LEU A 27 13.32 -19.06 8.32
C LEU A 27 13.21 -20.56 8.04
N SER A 28 12.29 -20.95 7.16
CA SER A 28 12.12 -22.34 6.70
C SER A 28 11.96 -22.37 5.18
N SER A 29 12.62 -23.31 4.52
CA SER A 29 12.53 -23.52 3.08
C SER A 29 12.76 -24.99 2.73
N THR A 30 12.24 -25.42 1.60
CA THR A 30 12.54 -26.74 1.01
C THR A 30 13.79 -26.73 0.13
N GLY A 31 14.43 -25.58 -0.07
CA GLY A 31 15.72 -25.49 -0.77
C GLY A 31 16.73 -24.59 -0.07
N VAL A 32 17.83 -24.30 -0.76
CA VAL A 32 18.99 -23.58 -0.21
C VAL A 32 18.70 -22.08 -0.05
N PHE A 33 19.03 -21.52 1.11
CA PHE A 33 18.94 -20.10 1.42
C PHE A 33 20.09 -19.65 2.33
N ASP A 34 20.38 -18.34 2.35
CA ASP A 34 21.36 -17.71 3.24
C ASP A 34 20.64 -16.79 4.24
N GLY A 35 20.39 -17.33 5.45
CA GLY A 35 19.71 -16.64 6.54
C GLY A 35 20.61 -15.77 7.41
N SER A 36 21.88 -15.54 7.05
CA SER A 36 22.86 -14.82 7.90
C SER A 36 22.42 -13.39 8.27
N ALA A 37 21.59 -12.76 7.44
CA ALA A 37 21.05 -11.42 7.67
C ALA A 37 19.74 -11.40 8.48
N GLN A 38 19.29 -12.54 9.03
CA GLN A 38 18.06 -12.60 9.83
C GLN A 38 18.22 -11.77 11.12
N PRO A 39 17.32 -10.81 11.39
CA PRO A 39 17.40 -9.98 12.59
C PRO A 39 16.99 -10.78 13.83
N PHE A 40 17.66 -10.50 14.94
CA PHE A 40 17.30 -10.99 16.27
C PHE A 40 16.93 -9.84 17.23
N LEU A 41 17.15 -8.58 16.80
CA LEU A 41 16.81 -7.36 17.53
C LEU A 41 15.89 -6.52 16.65
N PHE A 42 14.71 -6.20 17.17
CA PHE A 42 13.65 -5.48 16.47
C PHE A 42 13.42 -4.13 17.15
N GLN A 43 13.97 -3.07 16.56
CA GLN A 43 13.76 -1.69 17.03
C GLN A 43 12.30 -1.26 16.84
N PRO A 44 11.80 -0.27 17.60
CA PRO A 44 10.51 0.36 17.32
C PRO A 44 10.40 0.80 15.86
N GLY A 45 9.26 0.53 15.23
CA GLY A 45 9.02 0.80 13.82
C GLY A 45 9.35 -0.37 12.89
N ILE A 46 9.80 -0.07 11.67
CA ILE A 46 9.92 -1.06 10.60
C ILE A 46 11.33 -1.66 10.58
N THR A 47 11.43 -2.99 10.74
CA THR A 47 12.67 -3.74 10.51
C THR A 47 12.57 -4.47 9.17
N ARG A 48 13.61 -4.37 8.34
CA ARG A 48 13.69 -4.99 7.00
C ARG A 48 14.95 -5.82 6.88
N PHE A 49 14.87 -6.95 6.19
CA PHE A 49 16.04 -7.76 5.86
C PHE A 49 15.83 -8.55 4.58
N ASN A 50 16.95 -8.96 3.98
CA ASN A 50 16.99 -9.64 2.69
C ASN A 50 17.62 -11.03 2.86
N VAL A 51 17.06 -12.03 2.19
CA VAL A 51 17.53 -13.42 2.27
C VAL A 51 17.76 -13.95 0.85
N PRO A 52 19.02 -14.15 0.43
CA PRO A 52 19.34 -14.85 -0.81
C PRO A 52 18.84 -16.30 -0.75
N PHE A 53 18.19 -16.79 -1.81
CA PHE A 53 17.66 -18.15 -1.87
C PHE A 53 17.64 -18.73 -3.28
N SER A 54 17.46 -20.05 -3.37
CA SER A 54 17.50 -20.83 -4.61
C SER A 54 16.27 -20.66 -5.51
N GLY A 55 15.22 -19.96 -5.04
CA GLY A 55 13.96 -19.79 -5.75
C GLY A 55 12.85 -20.74 -5.29
N THR A 56 13.16 -21.70 -4.42
CA THR A 56 12.15 -22.55 -3.74
C THR A 56 11.43 -21.77 -2.64
N SER A 57 10.21 -22.17 -2.26
CA SER A 57 9.44 -21.45 -1.25
C SER A 57 10.22 -21.28 0.05
N LEU A 58 10.44 -20.03 0.45
CA LEU A 58 11.11 -19.59 1.66
C LEU A 58 10.09 -18.84 2.53
N LYS A 59 9.83 -19.38 3.71
CA LYS A 59 8.90 -18.83 4.70
C LYS A 59 9.68 -18.24 5.86
N TRP A 60 9.34 -17.01 6.24
CA TRP A 60 9.74 -16.43 7.52
C TRP A 60 8.55 -16.41 8.46
N GLU A 61 8.74 -16.86 9.70
CA GLU A 61 7.74 -16.88 10.74
C GLU A 61 8.28 -16.18 11.98
N LEU A 62 7.58 -15.14 12.42
CA LEU A 62 7.89 -14.38 13.62
C LEU A 62 6.70 -14.49 14.59
N LYS A 63 6.96 -14.94 15.82
CA LYS A 63 5.98 -15.03 16.91
C LYS A 63 6.32 -14.03 17.98
N THR A 64 5.41 -13.10 18.23
CA THR A 64 5.57 -12.07 19.27
C THR A 64 4.41 -12.13 20.25
N TYR A 65 4.64 -11.79 21.50
CA TYR A 65 3.56 -11.64 22.48
C TYR A 65 2.84 -10.31 22.25
N ASN A 66 1.55 -10.36 21.94
CA ASN A 66 0.65 -9.21 22.04
C ASN A 66 -0.08 -9.29 23.38
N SER A 67 0.48 -8.63 24.40
CA SER A 67 0.03 -8.66 25.80
C SER A 67 0.12 -10.04 26.46
N THR A 68 -0.77 -10.98 26.14
CA THR A 68 -0.83 -12.34 26.73
C THR A 68 -0.92 -13.45 25.68
N LEU A 69 -1.10 -13.10 24.41
CA LEU A 69 -1.27 -14.06 23.31
C LEU A 69 -0.07 -13.97 22.35
N LYS A 70 0.51 -15.11 21.98
CA LYS A 70 1.51 -15.18 20.90
C LYS A 70 0.81 -14.97 19.55
N THR A 71 1.10 -13.88 18.86
CA THR A 71 0.67 -13.65 17.48
C THR A 71 1.79 -14.08 16.53
N ALA A 72 1.47 -14.88 15.51
CA ALA A 72 2.40 -15.31 14.48
C ALA A 72 2.16 -14.52 13.19
N THR A 73 3.19 -13.87 12.66
CA THR A 73 3.18 -13.31 11.31
C THR A 73 4.08 -14.17 10.44
N SER A 74 3.54 -14.65 9.32
CA SER A 74 4.32 -15.43 8.35
C SER A 74 4.28 -14.81 6.97
N SER A 75 5.44 -14.78 6.30
CA SER A 75 5.58 -14.34 4.91
C SER A 75 6.30 -15.40 4.10
N THR A 76 5.78 -15.73 2.92
CA THR A 76 6.38 -16.75 2.03
C THR A 76 6.82 -16.10 0.72
N ALA A 77 8.05 -16.36 0.30
CA ALA A 77 8.63 -15.93 -0.97
C ALA A 77 9.04 -17.14 -1.81
N SER A 78 8.74 -17.16 -3.10
CA SER A 78 9.18 -18.20 -4.05
C SER A 78 9.58 -17.55 -5.38
N SER A 79 10.28 -18.28 -6.26
CA SER A 79 10.67 -17.78 -7.59
C SER A 79 9.45 -17.38 -8.44
N THR A 80 8.30 -17.99 -8.17
CA THR A 80 6.98 -17.76 -8.77
C THR A 80 6.06 -16.87 -7.92
N SER A 81 6.46 -16.47 -6.72
CA SER A 81 5.63 -15.60 -5.87
C SER A 81 5.41 -14.25 -6.54
N ASN A 82 4.24 -13.65 -6.28
CA ASN A 82 3.90 -12.32 -6.77
C ASN A 82 4.98 -11.34 -6.31
N ARG A 83 5.89 -11.01 -7.23
CA ARG A 83 6.86 -9.95 -7.03
C ARG A 83 6.04 -8.67 -7.07
N CYS A 84 6.10 -7.84 -6.03
CA CYS A 84 5.73 -6.44 -6.20
C CYS A 84 6.65 -5.90 -7.29
N GLY A 85 6.16 -5.83 -8.54
CA GLY A 85 6.88 -5.18 -9.61
C GLY A 85 7.20 -3.77 -9.14
N SER A 86 8.45 -3.32 -9.32
CA SER A 86 8.77 -1.90 -9.19
C SER A 86 7.74 -1.14 -10.02
N GLY A 87 6.86 -0.41 -9.34
CA GLY A 87 5.52 -0.10 -9.83
C GLY A 87 5.49 0.39 -11.27
N ARG A 88 5.12 -0.50 -12.20
CA ARG A 88 4.32 -0.11 -13.34
C ARG A 88 2.90 -0.42 -12.91
N LEU A 89 2.07 0.62 -12.80
CA LEU A 89 0.63 0.47 -12.66
C LEU A 89 0.14 -0.16 -13.97
N ASP A 90 0.16 -1.48 -14.03
CA ASP A 90 -0.41 -2.23 -15.13
C ASP A 90 -1.82 -2.64 -14.72
N VAL A 91 -2.81 -1.99 -15.34
CA VAL A 91 -4.22 -2.35 -15.23
C VAL A 91 -4.41 -3.60 -16.07
N THR A 92 -4.11 -4.78 -15.50
CA THR A 92 -4.44 -6.05 -16.15
C THR A 92 -5.73 -6.58 -15.57
N VAL A 93 -6.81 -6.39 -16.34
CA VAL A 93 -8.10 -7.07 -16.16
C VAL A 93 -7.86 -8.58 -16.17
N LEU A 94 -8.18 -9.27 -15.09
CA LEU A 94 -8.17 -10.74 -15.05
C LEU A 94 -9.43 -11.26 -15.74
N PRO A 95 -9.33 -12.13 -16.76
CA PRO A 95 -10.49 -12.76 -17.36
C PRO A 95 -10.96 -13.91 -16.46
N GLY A 96 -12.25 -13.96 -16.18
CA GLY A 96 -12.90 -15.15 -15.64
C GLY A 96 -13.16 -15.11 -14.14
N MET A 97 -13.96 -14.16 -13.69
CA MET A 97 -14.96 -14.32 -12.65
C MET A 97 -15.97 -13.20 -12.88
N GLY A 98 -17.21 -13.55 -13.17
CA GLY A 98 -18.30 -12.58 -13.37
C GLY A 98 -18.51 -11.78 -12.08
N GLY A 99 -17.74 -10.71 -11.93
CA GLY A 99 -17.97 -9.64 -10.99
C GLY A 99 -18.49 -8.47 -11.79
N GLU A 100 -19.64 -7.95 -11.37
CA GLU A 100 -20.24 -6.72 -11.87
C GLU A 100 -19.15 -5.65 -12.04
N VAL A 101 -19.23 -4.90 -13.14
CA VAL A 101 -18.30 -3.82 -13.48
C VAL A 101 -18.37 -2.78 -12.37
N GLY A 102 -17.53 -2.97 -11.34
CA GLY A 102 -17.45 -2.07 -10.22
C GLY A 102 -17.06 -0.70 -10.73
N GLU A 103 -17.86 0.30 -10.38
CA GLU A 103 -17.69 1.69 -10.77
C GLU A 103 -16.21 2.12 -10.66
N VAL A 104 -15.67 2.62 -11.77
CA VAL A 104 -14.24 3.00 -11.89
C VAL A 104 -14.09 4.47 -11.51
N TRP A 105 -13.50 4.72 -10.35
CA TRP A 105 -13.28 6.06 -9.82
C TRP A 105 -11.91 6.59 -10.28
N THR A 106 -11.88 7.64 -11.11
CA THR A 106 -10.65 8.13 -11.76
C THR A 106 -10.54 9.66 -11.75
N ALA A 107 -9.31 10.17 -11.89
CA ALA A 107 -9.01 11.60 -11.99
C ALA A 107 -8.23 11.90 -13.28
N TYR A 108 -8.70 12.85 -14.08
CA TYR A 108 -8.09 13.24 -15.35
C TYR A 108 -8.20 14.76 -15.60
N PRO A 109 -7.18 15.43 -16.15
CA PRO A 109 -5.83 14.91 -16.38
C PRO A 109 -5.09 14.69 -15.06
N ASN A 110 -4.11 13.80 -15.00
CA ASN A 110 -3.21 13.66 -13.86
C ASN A 110 -1.80 13.31 -14.38
N PRO A 111 -0.81 14.22 -14.32
CA PRO A 111 -0.83 15.51 -13.61
C PRO A 111 -1.76 16.58 -14.21
N SER A 112 -2.24 17.51 -13.38
CA SER A 112 -3.20 18.56 -13.74
C SER A 112 -2.65 19.95 -13.44
N THR A 113 -2.99 20.96 -14.25
CA THR A 113 -2.58 22.35 -14.02
C THR A 113 -3.73 23.17 -13.43
N ASN A 114 -4.81 23.40 -14.17
CA ASN A 114 -5.85 24.33 -13.71
C ASN A 114 -7.10 23.61 -13.20
N THR A 115 -7.52 22.55 -13.88
CA THR A 115 -8.69 21.78 -13.52
C THR A 115 -8.40 20.30 -13.52
N VAL A 116 -9.11 19.58 -12.66
CA VAL A 116 -9.10 18.12 -12.63
C VAL A 116 -10.54 17.62 -12.59
N ARG A 117 -10.84 16.68 -13.48
CA ARG A 117 -12.14 16.01 -13.57
C ARG A 117 -12.05 14.67 -12.89
N PHE A 118 -12.99 14.41 -12.00
CA PHE A 118 -13.15 13.13 -11.33
C PHE A 118 -14.37 12.43 -11.91
N THR A 119 -14.18 11.19 -12.36
CA THR A 119 -15.27 10.29 -12.74
C THR A 119 -15.52 9.34 -11.59
N THR A 120 -16.77 9.22 -11.18
CA THR A 120 -17.28 8.46 -10.04
C THR A 120 -18.55 7.76 -10.49
N GLY A 121 -18.82 6.51 -10.13
CA GLY A 121 -19.99 5.84 -10.73
C GLY A 121 -21.34 6.28 -10.17
N HIS A 122 -21.37 6.96 -9.02
CA HIS A 122 -22.51 7.76 -8.57
C HIS A 122 -22.08 8.69 -7.41
N LEU A 123 -22.36 9.99 -7.48
CA LEU A 123 -22.16 10.93 -6.39
C LEU A 123 -23.50 11.30 -5.77
N SER A 124 -23.80 10.71 -4.61
CA SER A 124 -24.90 11.17 -3.76
C SER A 124 -24.50 12.46 -3.01
N GLY A 125 -24.15 13.51 -3.77
CA GLY A 125 -24.23 14.91 -3.33
C GLY A 125 -23.59 15.33 -2.00
N LYS A 126 -22.67 14.58 -1.39
CA LYS A 126 -22.17 14.92 -0.04
C LYS A 126 -20.65 14.78 0.12
N GLY A 127 -20.02 15.97 0.07
CA GLY A 127 -18.81 16.34 0.80
C GLY A 127 -17.58 15.47 0.58
N PHE A 128 -16.72 15.89 -0.35
CA PHE A 128 -15.34 15.44 -0.40
C PHE A 128 -14.42 16.38 0.40
N MET A 129 -13.26 15.88 0.82
CA MET A 129 -12.22 16.66 1.47
C MET A 129 -10.91 16.47 0.73
N ILE A 130 -10.18 17.56 0.50
CA ILE A 130 -8.88 17.52 -0.16
C ILE A 130 -7.79 17.74 0.87
N TYR A 131 -6.78 16.88 0.84
CA TYR A 131 -5.61 16.95 1.70
C TYR A 131 -4.36 17.05 0.84
N SER A 132 -3.39 17.87 1.23
CA SER A 132 -2.03 17.76 0.68
C SER A 132 -1.29 16.56 1.27
N SER A 133 -0.13 16.23 0.71
CA SER A 133 0.80 15.24 1.28
C SER A 133 1.22 15.50 2.72
N VAL A 134 1.10 16.75 3.19
CA VAL A 134 1.42 17.17 4.57
C VAL A 134 0.17 17.12 5.47
N GLY A 135 -0.98 16.67 4.95
CA GLY A 135 -2.24 16.58 5.68
C GLY A 135 -3.00 17.91 5.81
N LYS A 136 -2.54 18.98 5.14
CA LYS A 136 -3.25 20.27 5.15
C LYS A 136 -4.53 20.14 4.32
N GLN A 137 -5.67 20.42 4.95
CA GLN A 137 -6.96 20.38 4.29
C GLN A 137 -7.16 21.64 3.43
N TYR A 138 -7.66 21.45 2.21
CA TYR A 138 -8.07 22.52 1.29
C TYR A 138 -9.55 22.40 0.97
N VAL A 139 -10.22 23.54 0.94
CA VAL A 139 -11.60 23.68 0.46
C VAL A 139 -11.51 24.38 -0.89
N VAL A 140 -11.95 23.71 -1.94
CA VAL A 140 -11.92 24.23 -3.31
C VAL A 140 -13.34 24.14 -3.87
N PRO A 141 -13.78 25.18 -4.61
CA PRO A 141 -15.13 25.23 -5.14
C PRO A 141 -15.32 24.17 -6.23
N ILE A 142 -16.49 23.53 -6.22
CA ILE A 142 -16.89 22.60 -7.29
C ILE A 142 -17.34 23.46 -8.47
N THR A 143 -16.68 23.34 -9.61
CA THR A 143 -16.99 24.14 -10.80
C THR A 143 -18.12 23.51 -11.61
N ASN A 144 -18.15 22.18 -11.69
CA ASN A 144 -19.23 21.42 -12.33
C ASN A 144 -19.53 20.16 -11.52
N LEU A 145 -20.81 19.91 -11.20
CA LEU A 145 -21.28 18.71 -10.52
C LEU A 145 -22.33 18.04 -11.40
N ASN A 146 -21.98 16.88 -11.95
CA ASN A 146 -22.92 15.94 -12.57
C ASN A 146 -23.00 14.69 -11.68
N SER A 147 -24.02 13.86 -11.92
CA SER A 147 -24.30 12.64 -11.15
C SER A 147 -23.09 11.71 -11.03
N ASP A 148 -22.26 11.66 -12.07
CA ASP A 148 -21.17 10.68 -12.21
C ASP A 148 -19.80 11.34 -12.42
N GLN A 149 -19.76 12.68 -12.51
CA GLN A 149 -18.53 13.41 -12.76
C GLN A 149 -18.57 14.77 -12.07
N PHE A 150 -17.45 15.17 -11.50
CA PHE A 150 -17.28 16.55 -11.03
C PHE A 150 -15.95 17.12 -11.43
N GLU A 151 -15.93 18.42 -11.67
CA GLU A 151 -14.73 19.16 -12.01
C GLU A 151 -14.39 20.12 -10.88
N LEU A 152 -13.10 20.15 -10.56
CA LEU A 152 -12.54 20.96 -9.51
C LEU A 152 -11.54 21.95 -10.11
N ASP A 153 -11.70 23.22 -9.79
CA ASP A 153 -10.67 24.22 -10.04
C ASP A 153 -9.59 24.13 -8.95
N ILE A 154 -8.39 23.75 -9.37
CA ILE A 154 -7.20 23.59 -8.53
C ILE A 154 -6.17 24.70 -8.79
N SER A 155 -6.51 25.74 -9.55
CA SER A 155 -5.61 26.87 -9.87
C SER A 155 -5.03 27.54 -8.62
N SER A 156 -5.80 27.59 -7.54
CA SER A 156 -5.41 28.16 -6.24
C SER A 156 -4.54 27.23 -5.38
N LEU A 157 -4.39 25.95 -5.74
CA LEU A 157 -3.59 25.00 -4.99
C LEU A 157 -2.10 25.14 -5.37
N PRO A 158 -1.17 25.07 -4.40
CA PRO A 158 0.25 24.94 -4.72
C PRO A 158 0.55 23.70 -5.57
N VAL A 159 1.69 23.71 -6.26
CA VAL A 159 2.22 22.54 -6.95
C VAL A 159 2.51 21.45 -5.91
N GLY A 160 2.02 20.24 -6.14
CA GLY A 160 2.16 19.16 -5.15
C GLY A 160 1.20 18.00 -5.34
N MET A 161 1.32 17.03 -4.44
CA MET A 161 0.45 15.85 -4.40
C MET A 161 -0.74 16.08 -3.48
N TYR A 162 -1.92 15.69 -3.95
CA TYR A 162 -3.18 15.86 -3.26
C TYR A 162 -3.99 14.57 -3.24
N TYR A 163 -4.76 14.41 -2.16
CA TYR A 163 -5.66 13.28 -1.93
C TYR A 163 -7.07 13.81 -1.71
N ILE A 164 -8.03 13.32 -2.49
CA ILE A 164 -9.46 13.58 -2.30
C ILE A 164 -10.07 12.38 -1.60
N ARG A 165 -10.62 12.61 -0.40
CA ARG A 165 -11.34 11.60 0.37
C ARG A 165 -12.84 11.87 0.29
N PHE A 166 -13.60 10.85 -0.10
CA PHE A 166 -15.06 10.88 -0.12
C PHE A 166 -15.59 10.38 1.23
N LYS A 167 -16.48 11.14 1.86
CA LYS A 167 -16.99 10.81 3.20
C LYS A 167 -17.91 9.59 3.22
N GLU A 168 -18.68 9.38 2.17
CA GLU A 168 -19.71 8.32 2.14
C GLU A 168 -19.14 6.94 1.83
N GLU A 169 -18.15 6.83 0.93
CA GLU A 169 -17.60 5.53 0.52
C GLU A 169 -16.23 5.21 1.14
N GLY A 170 -15.63 6.14 1.89
CA GLY A 170 -14.27 6.00 2.41
C GLY A 170 -13.19 5.89 1.31
N ARG A 171 -13.56 6.04 0.03
CA ARG A 171 -12.64 6.01 -1.10
C ARG A 171 -11.76 7.25 -1.13
N THR A 172 -10.52 7.06 -1.55
CA THR A 172 -9.55 8.15 -1.72
C THR A 172 -8.94 8.10 -3.11
N ILE A 173 -8.99 9.22 -3.83
CA ILE A 173 -8.35 9.39 -5.14
C ILE A 173 -7.16 10.32 -4.99
N LYS A 174 -6.04 9.98 -5.63
CA LYS A 174 -4.83 10.83 -5.67
C LYS A 174 -4.75 11.59 -6.99
N PHE A 175 -4.30 12.85 -6.94
CA PHE A 175 -3.92 13.63 -8.12
C PHE A 175 -2.67 14.48 -7.85
N ILE A 176 -1.96 14.84 -8.90
CA ILE A 176 -0.73 15.64 -8.84
C ILE A 176 -1.02 16.97 -9.54
N LYS A 177 -0.80 18.08 -8.84
CA LYS A 177 -0.82 19.42 -9.43
C LYS A 177 0.57 19.83 -9.89
N GLN A 178 0.65 20.34 -11.12
CA GLN A 178 1.81 21.02 -11.71
C GLN A 178 1.62 22.52 -11.82
#